data_AF-A0AAD5SAJ4-F1
#
_entry.id   AF-A0AAD5SAJ4-F1
#
_cell.length_a   1.000
_cell.length_b   1.000
_cell.length_c   1.000
_cell.angle_alpha   90.00
_cell.angle_beta   90.00
_cell.angle_gamma   90.00
#
_symmetry.space_group_name_H-M   'P 1'
#
loop_
_entity.id
_entity.type
_entity.pdbx_description
1 polymer ?
#
loop_
_entity_poly.entity_id
_entity_poly.type
_entity_poly.pdbx_seq_one_letter_code
_entity_poly.pdbx_strand_id
1 'polypeptide(L)'
;IHTFLLTHWHEGVMSTAGGHHSGAGHILRFMDEMSTPLNKPPIQVLKLPRKTDTPSEAPSSSNVHFLTPPNKIQTPNKDATLRIIPAPGHSSDHACFYLEEEDILISGDAISSTPYTPTSTNTPTHTIIEDLNAYLKSLKTLEQLVPRLVMPGHGDLILDGMQYISSALGSQTTFSSQIHSMITISPTPISTKEITSQFISFHSLPTHQHLPVTALVKMHILRLESQSKIVRRNVAKSDTQTAGGMDPTKIIGPGGLTMDKIFGHVQNSRRSDWEGLEEGERKEAISRLKRERESLLEMHRGVDLGGEVCWVGK
;
A
#
# COMPACT_ATOMS: atom_id res chain seq x y z
N ILE A 1 17.28 -1.01 -28.84
CA ILE A 1 16.46 -1.68 -27.80
C ILE A 1 15.14 -2.05 -28.44
N HIS A 2 14.79 -3.34 -28.48
CA HIS A 2 13.56 -3.84 -29.14
C HIS A 2 12.57 -4.45 -28.14
N THR A 3 13.01 -4.75 -26.91
CA THR A 3 12.22 -5.42 -25.88
C THR A 3 12.41 -4.72 -24.54
N PHE A 4 11.30 -4.45 -23.85
CA PHE A 4 11.25 -3.96 -22.47
C PHE A 4 10.75 -5.06 -21.55
N LEU A 5 11.40 -5.20 -20.40
CA LEU A 5 10.91 -6.00 -19.29
C LEU A 5 10.33 -5.06 -18.25
N LEU A 6 9.04 -5.20 -17.98
CA LEU A 6 8.34 -4.34 -17.01
C LEU A 6 8.14 -5.12 -15.71
N THR A 7 8.56 -4.54 -14.59
CA THR A 7 8.34 -5.14 -13.26
C THR A 7 6.88 -5.07 -12.86
N HIS A 8 6.22 -3.91 -13.03
CA HIS A 8 4.81 -3.68 -12.72
C HIS A 8 4.32 -2.37 -13.34
N TRP A 9 3.01 -2.09 -13.20
CA TRP A 9 2.46 -0.75 -13.38
C TRP A 9 1.34 -0.46 -12.36
N HIS A 10 0.99 0.82 -12.19
CA HIS A 10 -0.13 1.25 -11.37
C HIS A 10 -1.30 1.73 -12.23
N GLU A 11 -2.52 1.41 -11.80
CA GLU A 11 -3.74 2.05 -12.28
C GLU A 11 -3.77 3.50 -11.73
N GLY A 12 -3.82 4.49 -12.61
CA GLY A 12 -3.71 5.89 -12.21
C GLY A 12 -4.99 6.43 -11.58
N VAL A 13 -4.95 6.86 -10.32
CA VAL A 13 -5.95 7.79 -9.77
C VAL A 13 -5.56 9.20 -10.19
N MET A 14 -5.99 9.58 -11.39
CA MET A 14 -6.26 10.94 -11.87
C MET A 14 -6.44 10.91 -13.40
N SER A 15 -7.66 10.68 -13.88
CA SER A 15 -8.00 10.82 -15.31
C SER A 15 -9.09 11.87 -15.51
N THR A 16 -8.72 13.14 -15.44
CA THR A 16 -9.41 14.18 -16.23
C THR A 16 -8.49 14.81 -17.28
N ALA A 17 -7.30 14.26 -17.49
CA ALA A 17 -6.48 14.51 -18.68
C ALA A 17 -5.57 13.29 -18.88
N GLY A 18 -5.63 12.67 -20.07
CA GLY A 18 -5.08 11.36 -20.37
C GLY A 18 -3.68 11.07 -19.80
N GLY A 19 -3.56 9.92 -19.13
CA GLY A 19 -2.30 9.45 -18.57
C GLY A 19 -2.45 8.16 -17.76
N HIS A 20 -3.05 7.11 -18.34
CA HIS A 20 -2.74 5.77 -17.86
C HIS A 20 -1.27 5.50 -18.24
N HIS A 21 -0.51 4.82 -17.39
CA HIS A 21 0.91 4.47 -17.64
C HIS A 21 1.98 5.57 -17.43
N SER A 22 1.78 6.65 -16.65
CA SER A 22 2.67 7.84 -16.63
C SER A 22 4.20 7.62 -16.75
N GLY A 23 4.79 6.58 -16.15
CA GLY A 23 6.18 6.19 -16.40
C GLY A 23 6.40 5.42 -17.72
N ALA A 24 5.73 4.27 -17.89
CA ALA A 24 5.88 3.41 -19.06
C ALA A 24 5.40 4.09 -20.36
N GLY A 25 4.27 4.81 -20.32
CA GLY A 25 3.72 5.57 -21.45
C GLY A 25 4.62 6.73 -21.88
N HIS A 26 5.29 7.41 -20.95
CA HIS A 26 6.30 8.43 -21.28
C HIS A 26 7.54 7.81 -21.94
N ILE A 27 8.03 6.68 -21.43
CA ILE A 27 9.17 5.97 -22.04
C ILE A 27 8.81 5.48 -23.44
N LEU A 28 7.65 4.84 -23.61
CA LEU A 28 7.17 4.35 -24.90
C LEU A 28 6.99 5.50 -25.90
N ARG A 29 6.41 6.62 -25.48
CA ARG A 29 6.24 7.83 -26.30
C ARG A 29 7.58 8.48 -26.67
N PHE A 30 8.48 8.65 -25.70
CA PHE A 30 9.82 9.17 -25.94
C PHE A 30 10.58 8.32 -26.96
N MET A 31 10.41 6.99 -26.91
CA MET A 31 11.08 6.09 -27.84
C MET A 31 10.43 6.06 -29.22
N ASP A 32 9.13 6.22 -29.31
CA ASP A 32 8.42 6.45 -30.57
C ASP A 32 8.91 7.75 -31.22
N GLU A 33 9.07 8.82 -30.43
CA GLU A 33 9.60 10.12 -30.86
C GLU A 33 11.10 10.06 -31.25
N MET A 34 11.91 9.24 -30.57
CA MET A 34 13.34 9.03 -30.88
C MET A 34 13.59 8.05 -32.05
N SER A 35 12.55 7.36 -32.52
CA SER A 35 12.65 6.38 -33.61
C SER A 35 12.37 7.03 -34.97
N THR A 36 13.42 7.35 -35.72
CA THR A 36 13.28 7.79 -37.14
C THR A 36 12.66 6.70 -38.03
N PRO A 37 11.85 7.03 -39.06
CA PRO A 37 10.61 6.29 -39.35
C PRO A 37 10.67 5.11 -40.33
N LEU A 38 11.81 4.55 -40.73
CA LEU A 38 11.80 3.47 -41.74
C LEU A 38 12.55 2.21 -41.28
N ASN A 39 11.79 1.17 -40.94
CA ASN A 39 12.19 -0.24 -40.79
C ASN A 39 12.79 -0.73 -39.46
N LYS A 40 12.29 -0.30 -38.28
CA LYS A 40 12.50 -1.08 -37.05
C LYS A 40 11.22 -1.79 -36.57
N PRO A 41 11.32 -3.06 -36.15
CA PRO A 41 10.18 -3.81 -35.65
C PRO A 41 9.61 -3.18 -34.37
N PRO A 42 8.30 -3.30 -34.12
CA PRO A 42 7.60 -2.60 -33.02
C PRO A 42 8.19 -2.97 -31.66
N ILE A 43 8.29 -2.00 -30.75
CA ILE A 43 8.79 -2.24 -29.39
C ILE A 43 7.91 -3.27 -28.69
N GLN A 44 8.51 -4.34 -28.20
CA GLN A 44 7.83 -5.37 -27.41
C GLN A 44 7.93 -5.04 -25.93
N VAL A 45 6.81 -5.15 -25.21
CA VAL A 45 6.78 -5.00 -23.74
C VAL A 45 6.40 -6.34 -23.15
N LEU A 46 7.30 -6.93 -22.34
CA LEU A 46 7.04 -8.17 -21.64
C LEU A 46 6.69 -7.87 -20.16
N LYS A 47 5.53 -8.33 -19.69
CA LYS A 47 5.08 -8.16 -18.30
C LYS A 47 4.30 -9.36 -17.79
N LEU A 48 4.19 -9.56 -16.47
CA LEU A 48 3.21 -10.50 -15.91
C LEU A 48 1.81 -9.89 -15.93
N PRO A 49 0.73 -10.67 -16.10
CA PRO A 49 -0.62 -10.13 -16.10
C PRO A 49 -1.08 -9.74 -14.69
N ARG A 50 -1.84 -8.65 -14.58
CA ARG A 50 -2.59 -8.24 -13.40
C ARG A 50 -3.96 -8.92 -13.42
N LYS A 51 -4.59 -9.16 -12.26
CA LYS A 51 -5.94 -9.77 -12.21
C LYS A 51 -7.01 -8.95 -12.93
N THR A 52 -6.83 -7.63 -12.95
CA THR A 52 -7.71 -6.65 -13.59
C THR A 52 -7.37 -6.36 -15.04
N ASP A 53 -6.21 -6.83 -15.54
CA ASP A 53 -5.77 -6.52 -16.90
C ASP A 53 -6.81 -7.04 -17.90
N THR A 54 -7.55 -6.12 -18.53
CA THR A 54 -8.30 -6.42 -19.75
C THR A 54 -7.46 -6.03 -20.97
N PRO A 55 -7.58 -6.73 -22.11
CA PRO A 55 -6.82 -6.40 -23.33
C PRO A 55 -7.02 -4.96 -23.84
N SER A 56 -8.06 -4.26 -23.36
CA SER A 56 -8.44 -2.89 -23.70
C SER A 56 -7.66 -1.81 -22.92
N GLU A 57 -6.90 -2.16 -21.88
CA GLU A 57 -6.19 -1.21 -21.01
C GLU A 57 -4.68 -1.14 -21.28
N ALA A 58 -4.19 -1.96 -22.21
CA ALA A 58 -2.83 -1.86 -22.71
C ALA A 58 -2.63 -0.55 -23.50
N PRO A 59 -1.47 0.14 -23.39
CA PRO A 59 -1.20 1.35 -24.16
C PRO A 59 -1.36 1.05 -25.65
N SER A 60 -2.16 1.88 -26.33
CA SER A 60 -2.59 1.70 -27.72
C SER A 60 -1.44 1.63 -28.75
N SER A 61 -0.21 1.95 -28.33
CA SER A 61 1.01 2.00 -29.14
C SER A 61 2.03 0.89 -28.83
N SER A 62 1.69 -0.12 -28.04
CA SER A 62 2.65 -1.18 -27.64
C SER A 62 2.13 -2.60 -27.87
N ASN A 63 2.98 -3.47 -28.42
CA ASN A 63 2.76 -4.92 -28.41
C ASN A 63 3.14 -5.44 -27.01
N VAL A 64 2.17 -5.39 -26.08
CA VAL A 64 2.32 -5.99 -24.76
C VAL A 64 2.15 -7.50 -24.89
N HIS A 65 3.18 -8.25 -24.50
CA HIS A 65 3.14 -9.70 -24.40
C HIS A 65 3.18 -10.11 -22.93
N PHE A 66 2.15 -10.83 -22.50
CA PHE A 66 2.11 -11.37 -21.15
C PHE A 66 3.05 -12.57 -21.02
N LEU A 67 3.87 -12.53 -19.97
CA LEU A 67 4.79 -13.58 -19.59
C LEU A 67 4.03 -14.66 -18.79
N THR A 68 4.37 -15.92 -19.02
CA THR A 68 3.81 -17.08 -18.30
C THR A 68 4.92 -17.78 -17.51
N PRO A 69 5.01 -17.60 -16.18
CA PRO A 69 6.04 -18.27 -15.38
C PRO A 69 5.91 -19.81 -15.39
N PRO A 70 7.01 -20.58 -15.28
CA PRO A 70 8.39 -20.11 -15.24
C PRO A 70 8.91 -19.82 -16.66
N ASN A 71 9.29 -18.56 -16.91
CA ASN A 71 9.93 -18.15 -18.15
C ASN A 71 11.38 -17.73 -17.87
N LYS A 72 12.28 -18.18 -18.75
CA LYS A 72 13.67 -17.71 -18.83
C LYS A 72 13.84 -16.97 -20.15
N ILE A 73 14.55 -15.85 -20.10
CA ILE A 73 14.95 -15.08 -21.27
C ILE A 73 16.46 -15.18 -21.36
N GLN A 74 16.96 -15.69 -22.48
CA GLN A 74 18.40 -15.74 -22.76
C GLN A 74 18.78 -14.66 -23.75
N THR A 75 19.97 -14.11 -23.60
CA THR A 75 20.58 -13.25 -24.63
C THR A 75 20.80 -14.04 -25.92
N PRO A 76 20.85 -13.38 -27.09
CA PRO A 76 21.03 -14.07 -28.38
C PRO A 76 22.30 -14.94 -28.45
N ASN A 77 23.36 -14.51 -27.79
CA ASN A 77 24.64 -15.20 -27.65
C ASN A 77 24.67 -16.20 -26.47
N LYS A 78 23.59 -16.31 -25.69
CA LYS A 78 23.42 -17.27 -24.57
C LYS A 78 24.46 -17.14 -23.46
N ASP A 79 24.99 -15.93 -23.26
CA ASP A 79 25.94 -15.61 -22.19
C ASP A 79 25.26 -15.14 -20.90
N ALA A 80 23.98 -14.80 -20.95
CA ALA A 80 23.19 -14.38 -19.80
C ALA A 80 21.76 -14.92 -19.85
N THR A 81 21.25 -15.30 -18.69
CA THR A 81 19.93 -15.89 -18.48
C THR A 81 19.19 -15.10 -17.41
N LEU A 82 18.14 -14.40 -17.84
CA LEU A 82 17.20 -13.73 -16.96
C LEU A 82 16.02 -14.65 -16.66
N ARG A 83 15.93 -15.12 -15.42
CA ARG A 83 14.76 -15.83 -14.92
C ARG A 83 13.73 -14.85 -14.38
N ILE A 84 12.50 -14.99 -14.83
CA ILE A 84 11.37 -14.16 -14.38
C ILE A 84 10.79 -14.77 -13.10
N ILE A 85 10.73 -13.97 -12.03
CA ILE A 85 10.24 -14.38 -10.72
C ILE A 85 9.00 -13.57 -10.38
N PRO A 86 7.80 -14.19 -10.34
CA PRO A 86 6.62 -13.53 -9.79
C PRO A 86 6.87 -13.13 -8.34
N ALA A 87 6.70 -11.85 -8.03
CA ALA A 87 6.91 -11.29 -6.71
C ALA A 87 5.71 -10.42 -6.27
N PRO A 88 4.46 -10.98 -6.30
CA PRO A 88 3.27 -10.22 -5.98
C PRO A 88 3.30 -9.69 -4.54
N GLY A 89 2.63 -8.57 -4.31
CA GLY A 89 2.52 -7.96 -2.99
C GLY A 89 2.61 -6.44 -3.07
N HIS A 90 3.67 -5.91 -3.70
CA HIS A 90 3.72 -4.49 -4.08
C HIS A 90 2.70 -4.16 -5.18
N SER A 91 2.50 -5.08 -6.11
CA SER A 91 1.34 -5.12 -7.00
C SER A 91 1.05 -6.58 -7.32
N SER A 92 -0.14 -6.89 -7.82
CA SER A 92 -0.47 -8.28 -8.21
C SER A 92 0.28 -8.79 -9.44
N ASP A 93 0.74 -7.89 -10.32
CA ASP A 93 1.51 -8.19 -11.53
C ASP A 93 3.03 -8.06 -11.37
N HIS A 94 3.51 -7.84 -10.13
CA HIS A 94 4.92 -7.55 -9.91
C HIS A 94 5.83 -8.74 -10.26
N ALA A 95 6.87 -8.47 -11.06
CA ALA A 95 7.93 -9.38 -11.42
C ALA A 95 9.29 -8.84 -10.98
N CYS A 96 10.10 -9.72 -10.39
CA CYS A 96 11.54 -9.54 -10.26
C CYS A 96 12.26 -10.32 -11.37
N PHE A 97 13.48 -9.89 -11.71
CA PHE A 97 14.32 -10.58 -12.70
C PHE A 97 15.62 -11.02 -12.04
N TYR A 98 15.93 -12.31 -12.15
CA TYR A 98 17.14 -12.90 -11.58
C TYR A 98 18.11 -13.24 -12.69
N LEU A 99 19.28 -12.60 -12.68
CA LEU A 99 20.40 -12.90 -13.57
C LEU A 99 21.17 -14.08 -12.97
N GLU A 100 21.01 -15.25 -13.58
CA GLU A 100 21.50 -16.52 -13.00
C GLU A 100 23.02 -16.61 -12.94
N GLU A 101 23.72 -16.04 -13.91
CA GLU A 101 25.17 -16.15 -14.03
C GLU A 101 25.95 -15.28 -13.01
N GLU A 102 25.32 -14.24 -12.46
CA GLU A 102 25.98 -13.28 -11.55
C GLU A 102 25.36 -13.22 -10.14
N ASP A 103 24.33 -14.02 -9.90
CA ASP A 103 23.50 -14.01 -8.69
C ASP A 103 22.94 -12.62 -8.35
N ILE A 104 22.49 -11.90 -9.39
CA ILE A 104 21.94 -10.55 -9.27
C ILE A 104 20.42 -10.58 -9.37
N LEU A 105 19.75 -10.00 -8.38
CA LEU A 105 18.32 -9.79 -8.37
C LEU A 105 17.96 -8.35 -8.72
N ILE A 106 17.29 -8.14 -9.85
CA ILE A 106 16.62 -6.88 -10.16
C ILE A 106 15.22 -6.93 -9.52
N SER A 107 15.06 -6.25 -8.38
CA SER A 107 13.87 -6.38 -7.53
C SER A 107 12.76 -5.39 -7.86
N GLY A 108 13.02 -4.36 -8.66
CA GLY A 108 12.09 -3.24 -8.84
C GLY A 108 11.61 -2.73 -7.48
N ASP A 109 10.30 -2.59 -7.32
CA ASP A 109 9.68 -2.08 -6.09
C ASP A 109 9.37 -3.14 -5.02
N ALA A 110 9.67 -4.43 -5.28
CA ALA A 110 9.51 -5.48 -4.27
C ALA A 110 10.51 -5.31 -3.12
N ILE A 111 11.71 -4.79 -3.39
CA ILE A 111 12.75 -4.47 -2.40
C ILE A 111 13.33 -3.10 -2.78
N SER A 112 13.40 -2.18 -1.82
CA SER A 112 14.01 -0.86 -1.99
C SER A 112 14.99 -0.56 -0.86
N SER A 113 15.95 0.32 -1.12
CA SER A 113 16.90 0.88 -0.14
C SER A 113 16.61 2.33 0.23
N THR A 114 15.57 2.95 -0.33
CA THR A 114 15.13 4.30 0.02
C THR A 114 14.28 4.31 1.30
N PRO A 115 14.66 5.00 2.38
CA PRO A 115 14.01 4.85 3.68
C PRO A 115 12.60 5.44 3.74
N TYR A 116 11.57 4.59 3.60
CA TYR A 116 10.16 4.96 3.76
C TYR A 116 9.51 4.46 5.06
N THR A 117 10.18 3.60 5.84
CA THR A 117 9.67 3.00 7.09
C THR A 117 10.57 3.28 8.30
N PRO A 118 10.03 3.25 9.53
CA PRO A 118 10.57 3.90 10.75
C PRO A 118 11.79 3.26 11.40
N THR A 119 12.31 2.19 10.83
CA THR A 119 13.31 1.39 11.51
C THR A 119 14.65 2.10 11.43
N SER A 120 15.04 2.69 12.56
CA SER A 120 16.33 3.32 12.82
C SER A 120 17.45 2.45 12.24
N THR A 121 18.19 3.01 11.28
CA THR A 121 19.37 2.47 10.58
C THR A 121 19.09 1.32 9.60
N ASN A 122 19.50 1.52 8.34
CA ASN A 122 19.75 0.50 7.30
C ASN A 122 18.68 -0.59 7.09
N THR A 123 17.44 -0.32 7.47
CA THR A 123 16.41 -1.34 7.46
C THR A 123 15.64 -1.28 6.14
N PRO A 124 15.42 -2.42 5.47
CA PRO A 124 14.71 -2.46 4.20
C PRO A 124 13.33 -1.84 4.31
N THR A 125 13.05 -0.99 3.35
CA THR A 125 11.85 -0.18 3.31
C THR A 125 11.08 -0.53 2.07
N HIS A 126 9.76 -0.59 2.21
CA HIS A 126 8.90 -0.98 1.12
C HIS A 126 8.03 0.19 0.72
N THR A 127 8.07 0.43 -0.59
CA THR A 127 7.02 1.05 -1.38
C THR A 127 5.69 0.41 -1.03
N ILE A 128 4.62 1.19 -1.14
CA ILE A 128 3.21 0.83 -0.99
C ILE A 128 2.96 -0.67 -1.26
N ILE A 129 2.46 -1.40 -0.26
CA ILE A 129 2.14 -2.83 -0.38
C ILE A 129 0.64 -2.96 -0.60
N GLU A 130 0.24 -3.61 -1.70
CA GLU A 130 -1.15 -3.98 -1.96
C GLU A 130 -1.55 -5.16 -1.07
N ASP A 131 -0.79 -6.26 -1.07
CA ASP A 131 -1.09 -7.49 -0.30
C ASP A 131 0.12 -7.93 0.53
N LEU A 132 0.03 -7.75 1.86
CA LEU A 132 1.10 -8.11 2.80
C LEU A 132 1.38 -9.62 2.85
N ASN A 133 0.38 -10.48 2.67
CA ASN A 133 0.60 -11.93 2.69
C ASN A 133 1.34 -12.39 1.44
N ALA A 134 0.91 -11.93 0.27
CA ALA A 134 1.60 -12.18 -0.99
C ALA A 134 3.03 -11.63 -0.92
N TYR A 135 3.18 -10.41 -0.41
CA TYR A 135 4.46 -9.75 -0.24
C TYR A 135 5.46 -10.56 0.60
N LEU A 136 5.05 -11.04 1.79
CA LEU A 136 5.89 -11.87 2.66
C LEU A 136 6.26 -13.21 2.02
N LYS A 137 5.36 -13.79 1.21
CA LYS A 137 5.65 -15.02 0.46
C LYS A 137 6.66 -14.76 -0.67
N SER A 138 6.52 -13.63 -1.36
CA SER A 138 7.46 -13.17 -2.38
C SER A 138 8.85 -12.95 -1.79
N LEU A 139 8.98 -12.24 -0.67
CA LEU A 139 10.28 -12.07 0.00
C LEU A 139 10.95 -13.39 0.37
N LYS A 140 10.20 -14.37 0.92
CA LYS A 140 10.74 -15.71 1.18
C LYS A 140 11.22 -16.43 -0.08
N THR A 141 10.52 -16.23 -1.20
CA THR A 141 10.88 -16.83 -2.48
C THR A 141 12.14 -16.18 -3.04
N LEU A 142 12.28 -14.87 -2.90
CA LEU A 142 13.48 -14.10 -3.30
C LEU A 142 14.68 -14.42 -2.40
N GLU A 143 14.49 -14.61 -1.10
CA GLU A 143 15.53 -15.03 -0.14
C GLU A 143 16.14 -16.38 -0.54
N GLN A 144 15.31 -17.33 -0.98
CA GLN A 144 15.74 -18.66 -1.43
C GLN A 144 16.57 -18.64 -2.73
N LEU A 145 16.60 -17.52 -3.45
CA LEU A 145 17.50 -17.35 -4.59
C LEU A 145 18.94 -17.10 -4.15
N VAL A 146 19.16 -16.78 -2.86
CA VAL A 146 20.46 -16.42 -2.29
C VAL A 146 21.17 -15.34 -3.13
N PRO A 147 20.49 -14.23 -3.48
CA PRO A 147 21.09 -13.24 -4.35
C PRO A 147 22.29 -12.60 -3.66
N ARG A 148 23.41 -12.55 -4.38
CA ARG A 148 24.61 -11.84 -3.93
C ARG A 148 24.33 -10.34 -3.92
N LEU A 149 23.69 -9.82 -4.96
CA LEU A 149 23.42 -8.39 -5.12
C LEU A 149 21.96 -8.14 -5.50
N VAL A 150 21.36 -7.09 -4.94
CA VAL A 150 20.01 -6.62 -5.32
C VAL A 150 20.10 -5.23 -5.96
N MET A 151 19.48 -5.10 -7.13
CA MET A 151 19.28 -3.85 -7.86
C MET A 151 17.82 -3.40 -7.69
N PRO A 152 17.54 -2.47 -6.75
CA PRO A 152 16.19 -1.98 -6.55
C PRO A 152 15.75 -1.01 -7.64
N GLY A 153 14.43 -0.81 -7.78
CA GLY A 153 13.88 0.26 -8.60
C GLY A 153 14.16 1.66 -8.04
N HIS A 154 14.36 1.74 -6.72
CA HIS A 154 14.61 2.97 -5.99
C HIS A 154 15.66 2.77 -4.89
N GLY A 155 16.57 3.74 -4.78
CA GLY A 155 17.68 3.76 -3.83
C GLY A 155 18.98 3.16 -4.39
N ASP A 156 19.94 2.93 -3.50
CA ASP A 156 21.26 2.39 -3.83
C ASP A 156 21.26 0.87 -4.02
N LEU A 157 22.30 0.36 -4.68
CA LEU A 157 22.60 -1.06 -4.82
C LEU A 157 22.81 -1.73 -3.45
N ILE A 158 22.38 -2.98 -3.33
CA ILE A 158 22.47 -3.76 -2.10
C ILE A 158 23.45 -4.92 -2.34
N LEU A 159 24.60 -4.91 -1.67
CA LEU A 159 25.70 -5.87 -1.90
C LEU A 159 25.60 -7.18 -1.13
N ASP A 160 24.72 -7.28 -0.14
CA ASP A 160 24.40 -8.51 0.60
C ASP A 160 22.91 -8.79 0.45
N GLY A 161 22.53 -9.20 -0.76
CA GLY A 161 21.14 -9.30 -1.18
C GLY A 161 20.30 -10.21 -0.29
N MET A 162 20.82 -11.40 -0.01
CA MET A 162 20.15 -12.37 0.86
C MET A 162 19.96 -11.83 2.28
N GLN A 163 21.01 -11.30 2.92
CA GLN A 163 20.90 -10.76 4.27
C GLN A 163 19.94 -9.57 4.33
N TYR A 164 19.92 -8.74 3.29
CA TYR A 164 19.00 -7.61 3.19
C TYR A 164 17.54 -8.08 3.10
N ILE A 165 17.25 -9.09 2.28
CA ILE A 165 15.90 -9.68 2.18
C ILE A 165 15.49 -10.30 3.52
N SER A 166 16.40 -11.00 4.20
CA SER A 166 16.14 -11.57 5.51
C SER A 166 15.81 -10.50 6.56
N SER A 167 16.55 -9.38 6.53
CA SER A 167 16.30 -8.22 7.38
C SER A 167 14.94 -7.57 7.06
N ALA A 168 14.51 -7.57 5.80
CA ALA A 168 13.21 -7.06 5.39
C ALA A 168 12.07 -7.90 6.00
N LEU A 169 12.19 -9.23 5.93
CA LEU A 169 11.27 -10.17 6.57
C LEU A 169 11.22 -9.98 8.10
N GLY A 170 12.38 -9.84 8.74
CA GLY A 170 12.48 -9.57 10.18
C GLY A 170 11.81 -8.26 10.59
N SER A 171 11.91 -7.24 9.74
CA SER A 171 11.33 -5.92 9.98
C SER A 171 9.80 -5.95 9.92
N GLN A 172 9.22 -6.70 8.98
CA GLN A 172 7.76 -6.92 8.96
C GLN A 172 7.27 -7.66 10.21
N THR A 173 8.04 -8.64 10.70
CA THR A 173 7.74 -9.35 11.95
C THR A 173 7.77 -8.42 13.16
N THR A 174 8.78 -7.55 13.23
CA THR A 174 8.94 -6.55 14.30
C THR A 174 7.80 -5.54 14.28
N PHE A 175 7.48 -5.00 13.10
CA PHE A 175 6.36 -4.07 12.91
C PHE A 175 5.04 -4.69 13.37
N SER A 176 4.73 -5.90 12.92
CA SER A 176 3.51 -6.62 13.32
C SER A 176 3.43 -6.81 14.85
N SER A 177 4.56 -7.15 15.48
CA SER A 177 4.64 -7.38 16.92
C SER A 177 4.45 -6.09 17.73
N GLN A 178 4.96 -4.95 17.25
CA GLN A 178 4.75 -3.64 17.87
C GLN A 178 3.26 -3.25 17.81
N ILE A 179 2.62 -3.39 16.65
CA ILE A 179 1.18 -3.11 16.49
C ILE A 179 0.34 -4.01 17.40
N HIS A 180 0.65 -5.30 17.43
CA HIS A 180 -0.01 -6.24 18.33
C HIS A 180 0.15 -5.84 19.79
N SER A 181 1.36 -5.44 20.21
CA SER A 181 1.63 -5.01 21.58
C SER A 181 0.86 -3.74 21.96
N MET A 182 0.80 -2.74 21.07
CA MET A 182 0.01 -1.53 21.28
C MET A 182 -1.47 -1.83 21.49
N ILE A 183 -2.02 -2.80 20.75
CA ILE A 183 -3.42 -3.23 20.88
C ILE A 183 -3.66 -3.98 22.18
N THR A 184 -2.78 -4.91 22.55
CA THR A 184 -2.97 -5.80 23.72
C THR A 184 -2.73 -5.09 25.05
N ILE A 185 -1.82 -4.11 25.10
CA ILE A 185 -1.54 -3.33 26.32
C ILE A 185 -2.62 -2.25 26.55
N SER A 186 -3.36 -1.86 25.51
CA SER A 186 -4.41 -0.85 25.63
C SER A 186 -5.53 -1.32 26.58
N PRO A 187 -5.86 -0.56 27.64
CA PRO A 187 -6.89 -0.94 28.60
C PRO A 187 -8.32 -0.87 28.02
N THR A 188 -8.48 -0.15 26.91
CA THR A 188 -9.74 0.01 26.18
C THR A 188 -9.54 -0.34 24.70
N PRO A 189 -10.61 -0.68 23.96
CA PRO A 189 -10.51 -0.86 22.52
C PRO A 189 -9.86 0.37 21.86
N ILE A 190 -8.85 0.14 21.03
CA ILE A 190 -8.05 1.20 20.40
C ILE A 190 -8.33 1.29 18.89
N SER A 191 -8.54 2.50 18.38
CA SER A 191 -8.80 2.73 16.96
C SER A 191 -7.52 2.66 16.12
N THR A 192 -7.67 2.40 14.81
CA THR A 192 -6.56 2.43 13.84
C THR A 192 -5.81 3.77 13.88
N LYS A 193 -6.54 4.89 14.06
CA LYS A 193 -5.95 6.23 14.15
C LYS A 193 -5.09 6.40 15.40
N GLU A 194 -5.54 5.90 16.54
CA GLU A 194 -4.77 5.95 17.79
C GLU A 194 -3.52 5.09 17.70
N ILE A 195 -3.64 3.85 17.19
CA ILE A 195 -2.48 2.96 16.94
C ILE A 195 -1.46 3.68 16.04
N THR A 196 -1.92 4.24 14.92
CA THR A 196 -1.04 4.96 13.97
C THR A 196 -0.37 6.17 14.63
N SER A 197 -1.11 6.94 15.42
CA SER A 197 -0.58 8.13 16.10
C SER A 197 0.46 7.77 17.17
N GLN A 198 0.20 6.71 17.96
CA GLN A 198 1.16 6.18 18.93
C GLN A 198 2.42 5.68 18.23
N PHE A 199 2.26 4.96 17.13
CA PHE A 199 3.37 4.41 16.37
C PHE A 199 4.25 5.51 15.73
N ILE A 200 3.64 6.55 15.16
CA ILE A 200 4.33 7.74 14.64
C ILE A 200 5.10 8.45 15.75
N SER A 201 4.46 8.64 16.91
CA SER A 201 5.07 9.31 18.07
C SER A 201 6.26 8.51 18.61
N PHE A 202 6.10 7.20 18.81
CA PHE A 202 7.14 6.31 19.33
C PHE A 202 8.41 6.32 18.48
N HIS A 203 8.26 6.36 17.15
CA HIS A 203 9.40 6.39 16.22
C HIS A 203 9.79 7.80 15.77
N SER A 204 9.15 8.86 16.30
CA SER A 204 9.42 10.26 15.93
C SER A 204 9.40 10.50 14.41
N LEU A 205 8.36 9.98 13.72
CA LEU A 205 8.35 9.98 12.25
C LEU A 205 8.08 11.36 11.65
N PRO A 206 8.83 11.75 10.60
CA PRO A 206 8.58 12.99 9.87
C PRO A 206 7.27 12.90 9.06
N THR A 207 6.64 14.05 8.84
CA THR A 207 5.30 14.17 8.22
C THR A 207 5.17 13.44 6.88
N HIS A 208 6.20 13.44 6.04
CA HIS A 208 6.18 12.78 4.74
C HIS A 208 6.04 11.25 4.84
N GLN A 209 6.33 10.65 6.00
CA GLN A 209 6.20 9.21 6.24
C GLN A 209 4.87 8.80 6.88
N HIS A 210 4.07 9.76 7.37
CA HIS A 210 2.83 9.46 8.11
C HIS A 210 1.85 8.67 7.25
N LEU A 211 1.71 9.05 5.98
CA LEU A 211 0.77 8.46 5.06
C LEU A 211 1.17 7.03 4.63
N PRO A 212 2.42 6.75 4.21
CA PRO A 212 2.92 5.39 4.03
C PRO A 212 2.75 4.50 5.27
N VAL A 213 3.11 5.00 6.46
CA VAL A 213 3.00 4.23 7.70
C VAL A 213 1.56 3.94 8.06
N THR A 214 0.64 4.88 7.85
CA THR A 214 -0.80 4.64 8.06
C THR A 214 -1.30 3.47 7.23
N ALA A 215 -0.91 3.40 5.95
CA ALA A 215 -1.29 2.29 5.07
C ALA A 215 -0.72 0.96 5.58
N LEU A 216 0.56 0.95 5.99
CA LEU A 216 1.21 -0.24 6.51
C LEU A 216 0.59 -0.74 7.82
N VAL A 217 0.25 0.16 8.75
CA VAL A 217 -0.47 -0.17 10.00
C VAL A 217 -1.77 -0.91 9.70
N LYS A 218 -2.57 -0.42 8.74
CA LYS A 218 -3.82 -1.08 8.35
C LYS A 218 -3.59 -2.52 7.88
N MET A 219 -2.54 -2.75 7.08
CA MET A 219 -2.21 -4.09 6.57
C MET A 219 -1.82 -5.05 7.67
N HIS A 220 -1.03 -4.59 8.62
CA HIS A 220 -0.66 -5.40 9.78
C HIS A 220 -1.87 -5.69 10.68
N ILE A 221 -2.77 -4.74 10.88
CA ILE A 221 -4.03 -4.95 11.63
C ILE A 221 -4.89 -6.03 10.97
N LEU A 222 -5.19 -5.93 9.67
CA LEU A 222 -5.97 -6.95 8.96
C LEU A 222 -5.31 -8.32 9.00
N ARG A 223 -3.98 -8.34 8.89
CA ARG A 223 -3.23 -9.57 9.00
C ARG A 223 -3.36 -10.20 10.39
N LEU A 224 -3.25 -9.40 11.46
CA LEU A 224 -3.43 -9.86 12.84
C LEU A 224 -4.87 -10.34 13.08
N GLU A 225 -5.87 -9.65 12.52
CA GLU A 225 -7.29 -10.04 12.60
C GLU A 225 -7.54 -11.37 11.89
N SER A 226 -7.05 -11.55 10.66
CA SER A 226 -7.17 -12.82 9.92
C SER A 226 -6.47 -13.99 10.63
N GLN A 227 -5.47 -13.70 11.46
CA GLN A 227 -4.80 -14.67 12.34
C GLN A 227 -5.50 -14.87 13.69
N SER A 228 -6.64 -14.23 13.92
CA SER A 228 -7.38 -14.25 15.20
C SER A 228 -6.57 -13.77 16.41
N LYS A 229 -5.52 -12.95 16.20
CA LYS A 229 -4.70 -12.37 17.29
C LYS A 229 -5.33 -11.13 17.90
N ILE A 230 -6.12 -10.42 17.10
CA ILE A 230 -6.91 -9.26 17.54
C ILE A 230 -8.34 -9.44 17.06
N VAL A 231 -9.27 -8.78 17.76
CA VAL A 231 -10.70 -8.84 17.43
C VAL A 231 -11.22 -7.43 17.21
N ARG A 232 -11.99 -7.25 16.13
CA ARG A 232 -12.69 -6.00 15.83
C ARG A 232 -13.86 -5.78 16.79
N ARG A 233 -13.97 -4.56 17.29
CA ARG A 233 -15.06 -4.09 18.16
C ARG A 233 -15.65 -2.81 17.57
N ASN A 234 -16.96 -2.82 17.33
CA ASN A 234 -17.69 -1.59 17.06
C ASN A 234 -17.92 -0.90 18.40
N VAL A 235 -17.25 0.24 18.58
CA VAL A 235 -17.45 1.09 19.74
C VAL A 235 -18.31 2.23 19.25
N ALA A 236 -19.60 2.21 19.60
CA ALA A 236 -20.39 3.42 19.48
C ALA A 236 -19.65 4.49 20.28
N LYS A 237 -19.20 5.56 19.63
CA LYS A 237 -18.67 6.70 20.38
C LYS A 237 -19.72 7.07 21.41
N SER A 238 -19.34 7.11 22.70
CA SER A 238 -20.20 7.77 23.67
C SER A 238 -20.43 9.16 23.12
N ASP A 239 -21.69 9.42 22.82
CA ASP A 239 -22.21 10.69 22.43
C ASP A 239 -21.49 11.84 23.16
N THR A 240 -20.95 12.76 22.37
CA THR A 240 -20.26 14.01 22.75
C THR A 240 -19.90 14.14 24.23
N GLN A 241 -18.67 13.76 24.61
CA GLN A 241 -18.13 14.21 25.90
C GLN A 241 -17.76 15.69 25.77
N THR A 242 -18.17 16.49 26.73
CA THR A 242 -17.69 17.87 26.88
C THR A 242 -16.17 17.83 27.05
N ALA A 243 -15.46 18.70 26.32
CA ALA A 243 -14.02 18.87 26.56
C ALA A 243 -13.82 19.33 28.02
N GLY A 244 -13.03 18.58 28.79
CA GLY A 244 -12.69 18.91 30.18
C GLY A 244 -13.66 18.44 31.27
N GLY A 245 -14.56 17.49 30.98
CA GLY A 245 -15.41 16.86 32.01
C GLY A 245 -16.52 17.75 32.58
N MET A 246 -16.92 18.80 31.84
CA MET A 246 -18.05 19.64 32.24
C MET A 246 -19.37 18.88 32.14
N ASP A 247 -20.22 18.98 33.15
CA ASP A 247 -21.54 18.36 33.13
C ASP A 247 -22.45 19.03 32.07
N PRO A 248 -22.82 18.34 30.97
CA PRO A 248 -23.58 18.94 29.87
C PRO A 248 -25.00 19.35 30.27
N THR A 249 -25.52 18.84 31.40
CA THR A 249 -26.81 19.27 31.96
C THR A 249 -26.76 20.67 32.58
N LYS A 250 -25.55 21.17 32.87
CA LYS A 250 -25.32 22.46 33.54
C LYS A 250 -24.91 23.59 32.59
N ILE A 251 -24.69 23.28 31.32
CA ILE A 251 -24.31 24.27 30.31
C ILE A 251 -25.59 24.66 29.55
N ILE A 252 -26.04 25.90 29.72
CA ILE A 252 -27.26 26.41 29.07
C ILE A 252 -26.85 27.26 27.87
N GLY A 253 -27.28 26.87 26.68
CA GLY A 253 -27.03 27.59 25.43
C GLY A 253 -28.00 28.77 25.22
N PRO A 254 -27.78 29.61 24.18
CA PRO A 254 -28.73 30.64 23.79
C PRO A 254 -30.11 30.03 23.53
N GLY A 255 -31.14 30.52 24.21
CA GLY A 255 -32.51 29.97 24.14
C GLY A 255 -32.90 29.03 25.29
N GLY A 256 -32.06 28.84 26.31
CA GLY A 256 -32.46 28.20 27.58
C GLY A 256 -32.42 26.67 27.59
N LEU A 257 -31.98 26.04 26.50
CA LEU A 257 -31.78 24.59 26.44
C LEU A 257 -30.41 24.22 27.01
N THR A 258 -30.38 23.12 27.77
CA THR A 258 -29.14 22.53 28.28
C THR A 258 -28.40 21.81 27.15
N MET A 259 -27.07 21.74 27.22
CA MET A 259 -26.26 21.13 26.18
C MET A 259 -26.55 19.64 26.00
N ASP A 260 -26.97 18.92 27.04
CA ASP A 260 -27.44 17.53 26.90
C ASP A 260 -28.71 17.43 26.03
N LYS A 261 -29.66 18.36 26.17
CA LYS A 261 -30.84 18.43 25.32
C LYS A 261 -30.48 18.80 23.88
N ILE A 262 -29.57 19.76 23.71
CA ILE A 262 -29.07 20.15 22.39
C ILE A 262 -28.35 18.95 21.74
N PHE A 263 -27.50 18.23 22.47
CA PHE A 263 -26.82 17.04 21.96
C PHE A 263 -27.81 15.91 21.67
N GLY A 264 -28.81 15.68 22.53
CA GLY A 264 -29.88 14.71 22.28
C GLY A 264 -30.66 15.03 21.01
N HIS A 265 -30.95 16.30 20.74
CA HIS A 265 -31.57 16.74 19.49
C HIS A 265 -30.64 16.58 18.29
N VAL A 266 -29.35 16.91 18.40
CA VAL A 266 -28.36 16.71 17.34
C VAL A 266 -28.14 15.21 17.04
N GLN A 267 -28.20 14.35 18.05
CA GLN A 267 -28.10 12.89 17.89
C GLN A 267 -29.32 12.32 17.20
N ASN A 268 -30.52 12.74 17.61
CA ASN A 268 -31.76 12.33 16.96
C ASN A 268 -31.82 12.86 15.52
N SER A 269 -31.40 14.11 15.28
CA SER A 269 -31.23 14.68 13.94
C SER A 269 -30.26 13.84 13.12
N ARG A 270 -29.04 13.56 13.62
CA ARG A 270 -28.06 12.73 12.91
C ARG A 270 -28.57 11.33 12.62
N ARG A 271 -29.31 10.72 13.55
CA ARG A 271 -29.93 9.39 13.37
C ARG A 271 -30.97 9.43 12.25
N SER A 272 -31.71 10.54 12.12
CA SER A 272 -32.67 10.80 11.04
C SER A 272 -32.01 11.28 9.73
N ASP A 273 -30.85 11.95 9.78
CA ASP A 273 -30.07 12.39 8.61
C ASP A 273 -29.51 11.19 7.83
N TRP A 274 -29.39 10.03 8.48
CA TRP A 274 -29.06 8.75 7.84
C TRP A 274 -30.28 8.01 7.24
N GLU A 275 -31.51 8.48 7.48
CA GLU A 275 -32.75 7.92 6.90
C GLU A 275 -33.26 8.70 5.67
N GLY A 276 -32.43 9.57 5.09
CA GLY A 276 -32.72 10.24 3.82
C GLY A 276 -31.78 11.40 3.59
N LEU A 277 -30.69 11.16 2.87
CA LEU A 277 -29.59 12.11 2.61
C LEU A 277 -30.08 13.32 1.78
N GLU A 278 -29.52 14.54 1.91
CA GLU A 278 -28.15 14.90 1.51
C GLU A 278 -27.43 15.97 2.38
N GLU A 279 -26.34 15.51 3.01
CA GLU A 279 -25.10 16.28 3.24
C GLU A 279 -23.95 15.53 2.53
N GLY A 280 -24.18 15.23 1.25
CA GLY A 280 -23.39 14.30 0.46
C GLY A 280 -22.05 14.90 0.03
N GLU A 281 -22.08 16.01 -0.67
CA GLU A 281 -20.98 16.39 -1.58
C GLU A 281 -19.65 16.79 -0.91
N ARG A 282 -19.68 17.31 0.33
CA ARG A 282 -18.46 17.73 1.06
C ARG A 282 -17.77 16.61 1.84
N LYS A 283 -18.55 15.70 2.43
CA LYS A 283 -18.03 14.45 2.97
C LYS A 283 -17.61 13.52 1.83
N GLU A 284 -18.30 13.58 0.69
CA GLU A 284 -17.96 12.86 -0.53
C GLU A 284 -16.55 13.16 -1.00
N ALA A 285 -16.06 14.41 -1.05
CA ALA A 285 -14.72 14.70 -1.59
C ALA A 285 -13.55 14.12 -0.76
N ILE A 286 -13.58 14.25 0.58
CA ILE A 286 -12.54 13.70 1.47
C ILE A 286 -12.71 12.19 1.64
N SER A 287 -13.96 11.72 1.72
CA SER A 287 -14.28 10.30 1.74
C SER A 287 -14.00 9.66 0.38
N ARG A 288 -14.05 10.38 -0.74
CA ARG A 288 -13.68 9.93 -2.08
C ARG A 288 -12.18 9.82 -2.24
N LEU A 289 -11.37 10.74 -1.72
CA LEU A 289 -9.91 10.55 -1.70
C LEU A 289 -9.48 9.38 -0.79
N LYS A 290 -10.17 9.16 0.34
CA LYS A 290 -9.96 7.97 1.18
C LYS A 290 -10.49 6.70 0.53
N ARG A 291 -11.69 6.72 -0.06
CA ARG A 291 -12.34 5.60 -0.75
C ARG A 291 -11.69 5.28 -2.08
N GLU A 292 -11.11 6.22 -2.81
CA GLU A 292 -10.33 5.96 -4.04
C GLU A 292 -9.05 5.23 -3.67
N ARG A 293 -8.40 5.60 -2.57
CA ARG A 293 -7.22 4.88 -2.07
C ARG A 293 -7.56 3.54 -1.39
N GLU A 294 -8.71 3.44 -0.73
CA GLU A 294 -9.27 2.19 -0.17
C GLU A 294 -10.02 1.34 -1.21
N SER A 295 -10.35 1.88 -2.39
CA SER A 295 -10.94 1.14 -3.52
C SER A 295 -9.87 0.65 -4.49
N LEU A 296 -8.73 1.34 -4.58
CA LEU A 296 -7.56 0.82 -5.29
C LEU A 296 -7.01 -0.45 -4.63
N LEU A 297 -7.10 -0.54 -3.30
CA LEU A 297 -6.69 -1.71 -2.52
C LEU A 297 -7.90 -2.24 -1.76
N GLU A 298 -8.68 -3.10 -2.43
CA GLU A 298 -9.94 -3.67 -1.94
C GLU A 298 -9.83 -4.23 -0.50
N MET A 299 -8.64 -4.67 -0.07
CA MET A 299 -8.40 -5.13 1.30
C MET A 299 -8.40 -4.05 2.37
N HIS A 300 -8.17 -2.77 2.06
CA HIS A 300 -8.26 -1.68 3.04
C HIS A 300 -9.72 -1.31 3.36
N ARG A 301 -10.68 -1.76 2.54
CA ARG A 301 -12.11 -1.50 2.70
C ARG A 301 -12.60 -2.10 4.04
N GLY A 302 -12.97 -1.22 4.98
CA GLY A 302 -13.48 -1.62 6.30
C GLY A 302 -12.48 -1.52 7.45
N VAL A 303 -11.25 -1.06 7.22
CA VAL A 303 -10.35 -0.58 8.29
C VAL A 303 -10.48 0.92 8.40
N ASP A 304 -11.49 1.36 9.14
CA ASP A 304 -11.73 2.79 9.32
C ASP A 304 -10.65 3.43 10.22
N LEU A 305 -10.27 4.67 9.88
CA LEU A 305 -9.48 5.56 10.72
C LEU A 305 -10.39 6.38 11.66
N GLY A 306 -11.71 6.25 11.54
CA GLY A 306 -12.68 6.73 12.51
C GLY A 306 -12.53 6.03 13.86
N GLY A 307 -13.06 6.67 14.91
CA GLY A 307 -13.08 6.10 16.26
C GLY A 307 -14.24 5.14 16.52
N GLU A 308 -14.92 4.69 15.47
CA GLU A 308 -16.10 3.82 15.56
C GLU A 308 -15.71 2.33 15.47
N VAL A 309 -14.57 2.03 14.84
CA VAL A 309 -13.98 0.70 14.75
C VAL A 309 -12.70 0.67 15.57
N CYS A 310 -12.69 -0.17 16.61
CA CYS A 310 -11.56 -0.36 17.49
C CYS A 310 -11.13 -1.83 17.57
N TRP A 311 -9.93 -2.05 18.09
CA TRP A 311 -9.28 -3.35 18.19
C TRP A 311 -8.97 -3.68 19.65
N VAL A 312 -9.13 -4.95 20.00
CA VAL A 312 -8.71 -5.50 21.29
C VAL A 312 -7.83 -6.73 21.07
N GLY A 313 -6.84 -6.92 21.94
CA GLY A 313 -6.08 -8.16 21.98
C GLY A 313 -6.97 -9.33 22.36
N LYS A 314 -6.61 -10.53 21.89
CA LYS A 314 -7.27 -11.77 22.28
C LYS A 314 -6.48 -12.51 23.35
#